data_AF-A0A0Q0B988-F1
#
_entry.id   AF-A0A0Q0B988-F1
#
_cell.length_a   1.000
_cell.length_b   1.000
_cell.length_c   1.000
_cell.angle_alpha   90.00
_cell.angle_beta   90.00
_cell.angle_gamma   90.00
#
_symmetry.space_group_name_H-M   'P 1'
#
loop_
_entity.id
_entity.type
_entity.pdbx_description
1 polymer ?
#
loop_
_entity_poly.entity_id
_entity_poly.type
_entity_poly.pdbx_seq_one_letter_code
_entity_poly.pdbx_strand_id
1 'polypeptide(L)'
;MISKKNVVNSPVTAIDNERARALLALMSTTVELFRESAPEIVVPDMPASYPDVQRGIERMTAQFVDPARAEGRRTSADDVEQELLQVFTNAQNAGFDFAELAKVLTYRKERDLARAIQDGYVRSSSARAERLGEQVREWLQDLLDVLAIRDVVGVDAVKDAAEASNKTLAAVALDLMVREKSNAAAASELNTVAAGRGLMTLAQAGIAPADLQHQDLEQVAALAGFASYPEGLKSFGQCHAPLSIRVGNSVLQIDAQAAVLYSEATTPQQGTTLLPRTALVAASEAALVAAQKMINNELAGTPHRFHDMPNDGNSSLDTARRRMYGGN
;
A
#
# COMPACT_ATOMS: atom_id res chain seq x y z
N MET A 1 0.27 35.93 12.89
CA MET A 1 -0.08 34.82 11.97
C MET A 1 0.59 33.58 12.52
N ILE A 2 -0.15 32.78 13.30
CA ILE A 2 0.41 31.60 13.98
C ILE A 2 0.53 30.52 12.91
N SER A 3 1.76 30.28 12.45
CA SER A 3 2.09 29.11 11.66
C SER A 3 1.83 27.89 12.54
N LYS A 4 0.66 27.27 12.39
CA LYS A 4 0.45 25.92 12.87
C LYS A 4 1.42 25.06 12.09
N LYS A 5 2.54 24.69 12.71
CA LYS A 5 3.30 23.51 12.31
C LYS A 5 2.29 22.38 12.22
N ASN A 6 1.92 21.99 11.01
CA ASN A 6 1.41 20.64 10.80
C ASN A 6 2.52 19.75 11.34
N VAL A 7 2.25 19.10 12.47
CA VAL A 7 3.05 17.97 12.91
C VAL A 7 2.83 16.91 11.84
N VAL A 8 3.63 16.98 10.78
CA VAL A 8 3.87 15.82 9.93
C VAL A 8 4.47 14.82 10.90
N ASN A 9 3.65 13.87 11.37
CA ASN A 9 4.13 12.76 12.16
C ASN A 9 5.19 12.08 11.29
N SER A 10 6.47 12.38 11.59
CA SER A 10 7.57 11.68 10.94
C SER A 10 7.36 10.20 11.19
N PRO A 11 7.41 9.35 10.15
CA PRO A 11 7.17 7.93 10.32
C PRO A 11 8.13 7.36 11.37
N VAL A 12 7.62 6.45 12.19
CA VAL A 12 8.39 5.75 13.21
C VAL A 12 8.90 4.45 12.59
N THR A 13 10.21 4.22 12.66
CA THR A 13 10.85 2.99 12.22
C THR A 13 11.03 2.03 13.38
N ALA A 14 10.77 0.75 13.17
CA ALA A 14 11.01 -0.28 14.19
C ALA A 14 12.50 -0.52 14.45
N ILE A 15 13.33 -0.35 13.42
CA ILE A 15 14.78 -0.58 13.45
C ILE A 15 15.46 0.68 12.95
N ASP A 16 16.43 1.19 13.71
CA ASP A 16 17.33 2.22 13.22
C ASP A 16 18.37 1.58 12.28
N ASN A 17 18.24 1.86 10.99
CA ASN A 17 19.14 1.37 9.96
C ASN A 17 19.69 2.54 9.13
N GLU A 18 20.94 2.93 9.44
CA GLU A 18 21.63 4.03 8.75
C GLU A 18 21.84 3.78 7.26
N ARG A 19 22.13 2.54 6.86
CA ARG A 19 22.29 2.15 5.44
C ARG A 19 20.98 2.35 4.69
N ALA A 20 19.86 1.93 5.27
CA ALA A 20 18.55 2.14 4.68
C ALA A 20 18.21 3.62 4.52
N ARG A 21 18.59 4.47 5.50
CA ARG A 21 18.40 5.94 5.37
C ARG A 21 19.27 6.53 4.25
N ALA A 22 20.53 6.10 4.13
CA ALA A 22 21.41 6.56 3.07
C ALA A 22 20.89 6.18 1.67
N LEU A 23 20.42 4.94 1.52
CA LEU A 23 19.80 4.47 0.27
C LEU A 23 18.49 5.22 -0.03
N LEU A 24 17.64 5.47 0.97
CA LEU A 24 16.42 6.26 0.80
C LEU A 24 16.73 7.70 0.36
N ALA A 25 17.75 8.33 0.94
CA ALA A 25 18.16 9.68 0.56
C ALA A 25 18.61 9.73 -0.91
N LEU A 26 19.36 8.73 -1.37
CA LEU A 26 19.76 8.62 -2.77
C LEU A 26 18.57 8.34 -3.69
N MET A 27 17.69 7.41 -3.33
CA MET A 27 16.46 7.11 -4.08
C MET A 27 15.59 8.36 -4.26
N SER A 28 15.48 9.20 -3.22
CA SER A 28 14.70 10.45 -3.24
C SER A 28 15.21 11.48 -4.26
N THR A 29 16.43 11.33 -4.77
CA THR A 29 16.96 12.19 -5.85
C THR A 29 16.45 11.78 -7.23
N THR A 30 15.95 10.54 -7.39
CA THR A 30 15.51 9.96 -8.66
C THR A 30 14.03 9.60 -8.68
N VAL A 31 13.44 9.30 -7.53
CA VAL A 31 12.04 8.92 -7.35
C VAL A 31 11.36 9.99 -6.49
N GLU A 32 10.21 10.47 -6.95
CA GLU A 32 9.45 11.51 -6.25
C GLU A 32 8.66 10.90 -5.07
N LEU A 33 9.33 10.82 -3.92
CA LEU A 33 8.77 10.28 -2.68
C LEU A 33 8.08 11.39 -1.88
N PHE A 34 6.76 11.50 -2.03
CA PHE A 34 5.97 12.32 -1.13
C PHE A 34 4.59 11.74 -0.88
N ARG A 35 4.16 11.89 0.37
CA ARG A 35 2.88 11.39 0.84
C ARG A 35 1.78 12.35 0.44
N GLU A 36 0.81 11.87 -0.34
CA GLU A 36 -0.34 12.69 -0.70
C GLU A 36 -1.25 12.91 0.51
N SER A 37 -1.54 14.17 0.82
CA SER A 37 -2.44 14.53 1.91
C SER A 37 -3.89 14.26 1.53
N ALA A 38 -4.63 13.68 2.48
CA ALA A 38 -6.05 13.42 2.29
C ALA A 38 -6.84 14.73 2.23
N PRO A 39 -7.78 14.90 1.27
CA PRO A 39 -8.65 16.05 1.25
C PRO A 39 -9.57 16.06 2.48
N GLU A 40 -9.92 17.26 2.93
CA GLU A 40 -10.95 17.42 3.95
C GLU A 40 -12.32 17.20 3.32
N ILE A 41 -12.97 16.09 3.66
CA ILE A 41 -14.31 15.74 3.19
C ILE A 41 -15.29 15.87 4.36
N VAL A 42 -16.14 16.90 4.29
CA VAL A 42 -17.26 17.08 5.21
C VAL A 42 -18.38 16.16 4.78
N VAL A 43 -18.70 15.19 5.63
CA VAL A 43 -19.88 14.34 5.44
C VAL A 43 -21.09 15.12 5.93
N PRO A 44 -22.09 15.37 5.08
CA PRO A 44 -23.28 16.10 5.53
C PRO A 44 -24.08 15.25 6.52
N ASP A 45 -24.67 15.91 7.50
CA ASP A 45 -25.55 15.25 8.47
C ASP A 45 -26.84 14.80 7.80
N MET A 46 -27.22 13.55 8.02
CA MET A 46 -28.47 13.00 7.47
C MET A 46 -29.68 13.67 8.15
N PRO A 47 -30.58 14.32 7.38
CA PRO A 47 -31.82 14.88 7.94
C PRO A 47 -32.67 13.77 8.58
N ALA A 48 -33.30 14.05 9.72
CA ALA A 48 -34.18 13.09 10.39
C ALA A 48 -35.33 12.60 9.49
N SER A 49 -35.81 13.46 8.59
CA SER A 49 -36.85 13.19 7.60
C SER A 49 -36.39 12.34 6.40
N TYR A 50 -35.07 12.11 6.24
CA TYR A 50 -34.52 11.40 5.08
C TYR A 50 -35.14 10.03 4.81
N PRO A 51 -35.27 9.11 5.79
CA PRO A 51 -35.78 7.76 5.53
C PRO A 51 -37.23 7.78 5.02
N ASP A 52 -38.07 8.63 5.59
CA ASP A 52 -39.50 8.68 5.26
C ASP A 52 -39.74 9.37 3.91
N VAL A 53 -38.99 10.44 3.63
CA VAL A 53 -38.99 11.07 2.30
C VAL A 53 -38.42 10.11 1.24
N GLN A 54 -37.38 9.31 1.54
CA GLN A 54 -36.87 8.31 0.58
C GLN A 54 -37.95 7.29 0.22
N ARG A 55 -38.60 6.71 1.24
CA ARG A 55 -39.66 5.71 1.05
C ARG A 55 -40.84 6.28 0.28
N GLY A 56 -41.20 7.53 0.55
CA GLY A 56 -42.25 8.21 -0.20
C GLY A 56 -41.90 8.40 -1.67
N ILE A 57 -40.66 8.81 -1.97
CA ILE A 57 -40.15 8.91 -3.35
C ILE A 57 -40.18 7.53 -4.02
N GLU A 58 -39.68 6.48 -3.36
CA GLU A 58 -39.69 5.11 -3.89
C GLU A 58 -41.11 4.62 -4.21
N ARG A 59 -42.08 4.88 -3.34
CA ARG A 59 -43.50 4.55 -3.58
C ARG A 59 -44.08 5.33 -4.76
N MET A 60 -43.77 6.62 -4.89
CA MET A 60 -44.18 7.41 -6.04
C MET A 60 -43.55 6.88 -7.34
N THR A 61 -42.25 6.58 -7.34
CA THR A 61 -41.54 6.01 -8.50
C THR A 61 -42.12 4.66 -8.91
N ALA A 62 -42.47 3.79 -7.95
CA ALA A 62 -43.09 2.50 -8.25
C ALA A 62 -44.45 2.64 -8.96
N GLN A 63 -45.22 3.70 -8.67
CA GLN A 63 -46.49 3.99 -9.35
C GLN A 63 -46.30 4.51 -10.79
N PHE A 64 -45.14 5.09 -11.11
CA PHE A 64 -44.78 5.55 -12.45
C PHE A 64 -44.16 4.46 -13.33
N VAL A 65 -43.42 3.50 -12.75
CA VAL A 65 -42.68 2.47 -13.50
C VAL A 65 -43.49 1.18 -13.71
N ASP A 66 -44.74 1.12 -13.23
CA ASP A 66 -45.61 -0.05 -13.37
C ASP A 66 -45.80 -0.46 -14.85
N PRO A 67 -45.31 -1.65 -15.29
CA PRO A 67 -45.39 -2.11 -16.67
C PRO A 67 -46.82 -2.20 -17.20
N ALA A 68 -47.81 -2.44 -16.33
CA ALA A 68 -49.22 -2.49 -16.71
C ALA A 68 -49.78 -1.11 -17.12
N ARG A 69 -49.08 -0.02 -16.76
CA ARG A 69 -49.42 1.36 -17.18
C ARG A 69 -48.68 1.80 -18.45
N ALA A 70 -47.60 1.12 -18.85
CA ALA A 70 -46.80 1.49 -20.02
C ALA A 70 -47.44 1.11 -21.37
N GLU A 71 -48.38 0.15 -21.39
CA GLU A 71 -49.05 -0.31 -22.61
C GLU A 71 -50.19 0.61 -23.09
N GLY A 72 -50.72 1.48 -22.22
CA GLY A 72 -51.64 2.54 -22.60
C GLY A 72 -50.87 3.77 -23.08
N ARG A 73 -50.69 3.94 -24.39
CA ARG A 73 -50.03 5.13 -24.96
C ARG A 73 -50.81 6.40 -24.60
N ARG A 74 -50.41 7.05 -23.52
CA ARG A 74 -50.78 8.42 -23.14
C ARG A 74 -49.97 9.36 -24.03
N THR A 75 -50.65 10.17 -24.83
CA THR A 75 -50.05 10.92 -25.95
C THR A 75 -50.15 12.44 -25.81
N SER A 76 -50.88 12.95 -24.82
CA SER A 76 -51.03 14.40 -24.57
C SER A 76 -50.28 14.86 -23.32
N ALA A 77 -49.85 16.12 -23.31
CA ALA A 77 -49.20 16.73 -22.15
C ALA A 77 -50.16 16.85 -20.94
N ASP A 78 -51.44 17.08 -21.19
CA ASP A 78 -52.48 17.23 -20.17
C ASP A 78 -52.72 15.91 -19.40
N ASP A 79 -52.67 14.77 -20.09
CA ASP A 79 -52.81 13.44 -19.46
C ASP A 79 -51.64 13.16 -18.51
N VAL A 80 -50.42 13.58 -18.90
CA VAL A 80 -49.22 13.44 -18.08
C VAL A 80 -49.30 14.36 -16.86
N GLU A 81 -49.81 15.58 -17.01
CA GLU A 81 -50.01 16.52 -15.91
C GLU A 81 -51.03 16.00 -14.89
N GLN A 82 -52.19 15.50 -15.35
CA GLN A 82 -53.22 14.94 -14.47
C GLN A 82 -52.73 13.71 -13.69
N GLU A 83 -51.94 12.85 -14.34
CA GLU A 83 -51.34 11.71 -13.67
C GLU A 83 -50.30 12.13 -12.62
N LEU A 84 -49.45 13.08 -12.96
CA LEU A 84 -48.46 13.64 -12.03
C LEU A 84 -49.15 14.22 -10.78
N LEU A 85 -50.23 14.98 -10.97
CA LEU A 85 -51.06 15.52 -9.89
C LEU A 85 -51.69 14.42 -9.04
N GLN A 86 -52.20 13.34 -9.66
CA GLN A 86 -52.78 12.21 -8.94
C GLN A 86 -51.74 11.51 -8.06
N VAL A 87 -50.51 11.31 -8.56
CA VAL A 87 -49.43 10.70 -7.78
C VAL A 87 -49.03 11.57 -6.60
N PHE A 88 -48.89 12.89 -6.80
CA PHE A 88 -48.58 13.80 -5.68
C PHE A 88 -49.70 13.83 -4.64
N THR A 89 -50.97 13.84 -5.08
CA THR A 89 -52.13 13.80 -4.18
C THR A 89 -52.16 12.51 -3.36
N ASN A 90 -51.91 11.36 -4.00
CA ASN A 90 -51.83 10.07 -3.33
C ASN A 90 -50.68 10.01 -2.32
N ALA A 91 -49.51 10.57 -2.66
CA ALA A 91 -48.36 10.65 -1.76
C ALA A 91 -48.65 11.54 -0.56
N GLN A 92 -49.26 12.71 -0.76
CA GLN A 92 -49.67 13.61 0.32
C GLN A 92 -50.66 12.92 1.27
N ASN A 93 -51.68 12.24 0.73
CA ASN A 93 -52.66 11.49 1.51
C ASN A 93 -52.03 10.33 2.30
N ALA A 94 -50.93 9.76 1.81
CA ALA A 94 -50.15 8.73 2.49
C ALA A 94 -49.17 9.28 3.54
N GLY A 95 -49.20 10.60 3.81
CA GLY A 95 -48.36 11.26 4.82
C GLY A 95 -46.98 11.70 4.32
N PHE A 96 -46.78 11.84 3.00
CA PHE A 96 -45.52 12.36 2.46
C PHE A 96 -45.35 13.86 2.76
N ASP A 97 -44.25 14.21 3.42
CA ASP A 97 -43.92 15.60 3.74
C ASP A 97 -43.11 16.28 2.62
N PHE A 98 -43.82 17.00 1.74
CA PHE A 98 -43.19 17.77 0.66
C PHE A 98 -42.34 18.94 1.17
N ALA A 99 -42.56 19.45 2.39
CA ALA A 99 -41.77 20.56 2.93
C ALA A 99 -40.33 20.13 3.25
N GLU A 100 -40.15 18.85 3.61
CA GLU A 100 -38.84 18.26 3.92
C GLU A 100 -38.06 17.82 2.68
N LEU A 101 -38.73 17.75 1.52
CA LEU A 101 -38.12 17.30 0.25
C LEU A 101 -36.89 18.13 -0.13
N ALA A 102 -36.94 19.45 0.01
CA ALA A 102 -35.83 20.33 -0.35
C ALA A 102 -34.57 20.05 0.50
N LYS A 103 -34.75 19.77 1.80
CA LYS A 103 -33.64 19.42 2.70
C LYS A 103 -33.03 18.07 2.32
N VAL A 104 -33.88 17.09 1.99
CA VAL A 104 -33.44 15.76 1.56
C VAL A 104 -32.70 15.77 0.23
N LEU A 105 -33.16 16.58 -0.75
CA LEU A 105 -32.47 16.76 -2.03
C LEU A 105 -31.12 17.47 -1.85
N THR A 106 -31.05 18.47 -0.98
CA THR A 106 -29.80 19.17 -0.64
C THR A 106 -28.79 18.21 -0.01
N TYR A 107 -29.23 17.45 1.00
CA TYR A 107 -28.41 16.41 1.63
C TYR A 107 -27.89 15.38 0.62
N ARG A 108 -28.73 14.91 -0.32
CA ARG A 108 -28.27 13.97 -1.37
C ARG A 108 -27.19 14.58 -2.24
N LYS A 109 -27.39 15.82 -2.70
CA LYS A 109 -26.42 16.51 -3.55
C LYS A 109 -25.07 16.67 -2.83
N GLU A 110 -25.09 17.07 -1.56
CA GLU A 110 -23.88 17.22 -0.74
C GLU A 110 -23.21 15.87 -0.47
N ARG A 111 -24.00 14.83 -0.17
CA ARG A 111 -23.49 13.46 0.05
C ARG A 111 -22.86 12.90 -1.22
N ASP A 112 -23.50 13.09 -2.37
CA ASP A 112 -23.03 12.59 -3.66
C ASP A 112 -21.77 13.36 -4.09
N LEU A 113 -21.68 14.66 -3.80
CA LEU A 113 -20.44 15.45 -3.97
C LEU A 113 -19.31 14.93 -3.07
N ALA A 114 -19.58 14.70 -1.78
CA ALA A 114 -18.60 14.16 -0.84
C ALA A 114 -18.07 12.79 -1.30
N ARG A 115 -18.96 11.91 -1.77
CA ARG A 115 -18.59 10.62 -2.37
C ARG A 115 -17.78 10.78 -3.66
N ALA A 116 -18.16 11.69 -4.54
CA ALA A 116 -17.41 11.93 -5.78
C ALA A 116 -15.98 12.42 -5.51
N ILE A 117 -15.79 13.29 -4.50
CA ILE A 117 -14.46 13.73 -4.07
C ILE A 117 -13.67 12.55 -3.48
N GLN A 118 -14.30 11.74 -2.63
CA GLN A 118 -13.71 10.53 -2.07
C GLN A 118 -13.25 9.56 -3.18
N ASP A 119 -14.13 9.22 -4.11
CA ASP A 119 -13.84 8.27 -5.20
C ASP A 119 -12.78 8.82 -6.15
N GLY A 120 -12.77 10.13 -6.38
CA GLY A 120 -11.74 10.82 -7.16
C GLY A 120 -10.38 10.72 -6.50
N TYR A 121 -10.30 11.00 -5.20
CA TYR A 121 -9.07 10.87 -4.41
C TYR A 121 -8.59 9.41 -4.37
N VAL A 122 -9.43 8.47 -3.93
CA VAL A 122 -9.03 7.06 -3.81
C VAL A 122 -8.49 6.51 -5.13
N ARG A 123 -9.13 6.83 -6.26
CA ARG A 123 -8.69 6.35 -7.58
C ARG A 123 -7.37 6.98 -8.02
N SER A 124 -7.26 8.30 -7.92
CA SER A 124 -6.07 9.03 -8.40
C SER A 124 -4.85 8.73 -7.55
N SER A 125 -4.99 8.76 -6.22
CA SER A 125 -3.87 8.53 -5.30
C SER A 125 -3.45 7.05 -5.27
N SER A 126 -4.38 6.09 -5.44
CA SER A 126 -4.00 4.66 -5.55
C SER A 126 -3.21 4.40 -6.83
N ALA A 127 -3.66 4.88 -7.98
CA ALA A 127 -2.94 4.72 -9.25
C ALA A 127 -1.54 5.37 -9.20
N ARG A 128 -1.44 6.52 -8.51
CA ARG A 128 -0.16 7.18 -8.27
C ARG A 128 0.76 6.37 -7.36
N ALA A 129 0.24 5.84 -6.25
CA ALA A 129 0.99 5.02 -5.31
C ALA A 129 1.50 3.73 -5.97
N GLU A 130 0.70 3.08 -6.81
CA GLU A 130 1.11 1.90 -7.60
C GLU A 130 2.27 2.25 -8.54
N ARG A 131 2.14 3.32 -9.33
CA ARG A 131 3.21 3.80 -10.23
C ARG A 131 4.51 4.09 -9.47
N LEU A 132 4.42 4.77 -8.32
CA LEU A 132 5.61 5.04 -7.49
C LEU A 132 6.18 3.75 -6.88
N GLY A 133 5.32 2.81 -6.47
CA GLY A 133 5.73 1.49 -5.99
C GLY A 133 6.48 0.67 -7.05
N GLU A 134 6.10 0.79 -8.33
CA GLU A 134 6.85 0.21 -9.45
C GLU A 134 8.22 0.86 -9.62
N GLN A 135 8.31 2.19 -9.58
CA GLN A 135 9.59 2.91 -9.65
C GLN A 135 10.53 2.54 -8.50
N VAL A 136 9.99 2.44 -7.28
CA VAL A 136 10.75 1.97 -6.10
C VAL A 136 11.27 0.55 -6.33
N ARG A 137 10.44 -0.35 -6.86
CA ARG A 137 10.82 -1.74 -7.15
C ARG A 137 11.92 -1.83 -8.20
N GLU A 138 11.78 -1.10 -9.31
CA GLU A 138 12.78 -1.02 -10.37
C GLU A 138 14.12 -0.49 -9.83
N TRP A 139 14.08 0.53 -8.99
CA TRP A 139 15.28 1.10 -8.37
C TRP A 139 15.98 0.09 -7.44
N LEU A 140 15.20 -0.64 -6.63
CA LEU A 140 15.74 -1.65 -5.71
C LEU A 140 16.28 -2.89 -6.43
N GLN A 141 15.78 -3.21 -7.63
CA GLN A 141 16.18 -4.40 -8.37
C GLN A 141 17.69 -4.42 -8.63
N ASP A 142 18.29 -3.27 -8.96
CA ASP A 142 19.74 -3.16 -9.18
C ASP A 142 20.55 -3.60 -7.94
N LEU A 143 20.05 -3.32 -6.73
CA LEU A 143 20.70 -3.72 -5.47
C LEU A 143 20.41 -5.19 -5.11
N LEU A 144 19.23 -5.70 -5.46
CA LEU A 144 18.92 -7.12 -5.33
C LEU A 144 19.82 -7.96 -6.24
N ASP A 145 20.11 -7.48 -7.46
CA ASP A 145 21.02 -8.16 -8.38
C ASP A 145 22.47 -8.16 -7.86
N VAL A 146 22.91 -7.13 -7.12
CA VAL A 146 24.20 -7.16 -6.39
C VAL A 146 24.21 -8.27 -5.35
N LEU A 147 23.15 -8.39 -4.54
CA LEU A 147 23.04 -9.46 -3.53
C LEU A 147 23.06 -10.85 -4.17
N ALA A 148 22.27 -11.05 -5.22
CA ALA A 148 22.19 -12.33 -5.93
C ALA A 148 23.55 -12.76 -6.51
N ILE A 149 24.28 -11.83 -7.15
CA ILE A 149 25.61 -12.13 -7.67
C ILE A 149 26.59 -12.40 -6.52
N ARG A 150 26.55 -11.61 -5.44
CA ARG A 150 27.41 -11.80 -4.27
C ARG A 150 27.25 -13.19 -3.65
N ASP A 151 26.02 -13.71 -3.58
CA ASP A 151 25.75 -15.03 -3.04
C ASP A 151 26.37 -16.16 -3.91
N VAL A 152 26.58 -15.90 -5.21
CA VAL A 152 27.17 -16.86 -6.16
C VAL A 152 28.70 -16.76 -6.22
N VAL A 153 29.24 -15.54 -6.38
CA VAL A 153 30.69 -15.35 -6.62
C VAL A 153 31.49 -15.06 -5.35
N GLY A 154 30.82 -14.69 -4.26
CA GLY A 154 31.42 -14.32 -2.99
C GLY A 154 31.68 -12.81 -2.85
N VAL A 155 31.85 -12.38 -1.59
CA VAL A 155 31.98 -10.97 -1.20
C VAL A 155 33.23 -10.30 -1.79
N ASP A 156 34.37 -10.99 -1.77
CA ASP A 156 35.65 -10.44 -2.23
C ASP A 156 35.61 -10.09 -3.72
N ALA A 157 35.03 -10.96 -4.55
CA ALA A 157 34.90 -10.74 -5.98
C ALA A 157 34.02 -9.50 -6.29
N VAL A 158 32.92 -9.33 -5.56
CA VAL A 158 32.05 -8.16 -5.70
C VAL A 158 32.75 -6.88 -5.23
N LYS A 159 33.60 -6.96 -4.21
CA LYS A 159 34.40 -5.82 -3.74
C LYS A 159 35.38 -5.36 -4.82
N ASP A 160 36.11 -6.27 -5.45
CA ASP A 160 37.04 -5.95 -6.54
C ASP A 160 36.30 -5.30 -7.73
N ALA A 161 35.13 -5.82 -8.09
CA ALA A 161 34.29 -5.23 -9.13
C ALA A 161 33.78 -3.82 -8.77
N ALA A 162 33.58 -3.53 -7.49
CA ALA A 162 33.15 -2.22 -7.00
C ALA A 162 34.24 -1.15 -7.06
N GLU A 163 35.51 -1.54 -7.19
CA GLU A 163 36.64 -0.60 -7.40
C GLU A 163 36.68 -0.05 -8.84
N ALA A 164 35.86 -0.61 -9.75
CA ALA A 164 35.76 -0.13 -11.11
C ALA A 164 35.24 1.31 -11.20
N SER A 165 35.80 2.10 -12.11
CA SER A 165 35.50 3.53 -12.22
C SER A 165 34.11 3.87 -12.76
N ASN A 166 33.38 2.90 -13.32
CA ASN A 166 32.03 3.09 -13.84
C ASN A 166 31.22 1.77 -13.87
N LYS A 167 29.89 1.91 -13.99
CA LYS A 167 28.93 0.80 -14.04
C LYS A 167 29.24 -0.26 -15.12
N THR A 168 29.77 0.15 -16.26
CA THR A 168 30.03 -0.78 -17.39
C THR A 168 31.23 -1.66 -17.08
N LEU A 169 32.30 -1.08 -16.54
CA LEU A 169 33.47 -1.84 -16.11
C LEU A 169 33.15 -2.74 -14.92
N ALA A 170 32.35 -2.26 -13.97
CA ALA A 170 31.85 -3.07 -12.85
C ALA A 170 31.04 -4.27 -13.37
N ALA A 171 30.11 -4.06 -14.31
CA ALA A 171 29.32 -5.12 -14.91
C ALA A 171 30.16 -6.17 -15.65
N VAL A 172 31.17 -5.73 -16.41
CA VAL A 172 32.08 -6.65 -17.12
C VAL A 172 32.93 -7.46 -16.13
N ALA A 173 33.43 -6.84 -15.05
CA ALA A 173 34.16 -7.54 -14.00
C ALA A 173 33.29 -8.62 -13.34
N LEU A 174 32.03 -8.28 -13.00
CA LEU A 174 31.07 -9.24 -12.45
C LEU A 174 30.76 -10.39 -13.44
N ASP A 175 30.55 -10.10 -14.73
CA ASP A 175 30.29 -11.13 -15.75
C ASP A 175 31.44 -12.13 -15.87
N LEU A 176 32.69 -11.67 -15.83
CA LEU A 176 33.86 -12.54 -15.85
C LEU A 176 33.90 -13.46 -14.61
N MET A 177 33.67 -12.90 -13.42
CA MET A 177 33.66 -13.66 -12.16
C MET A 177 32.52 -14.66 -12.09
N VAL A 178 31.33 -14.28 -12.54
CA VAL A 178 30.16 -15.17 -12.61
C VAL A 178 30.45 -16.35 -13.53
N ARG A 179 31.01 -16.12 -14.72
CA ARG A 179 31.36 -17.20 -15.66
C ARG A 179 32.46 -18.12 -15.15
N GLU A 180 33.35 -17.63 -14.29
CA GLU A 180 34.38 -18.45 -13.66
C GLU A 180 33.79 -19.36 -12.56
N LYS A 181 32.81 -18.86 -11.81
CA LYS A 181 32.24 -19.55 -10.62
C LYS A 181 31.00 -20.38 -10.91
N SER A 182 30.29 -20.10 -11.99
CA SER A 182 29.01 -20.75 -12.32
C SER A 182 29.01 -21.32 -13.73
N ASN A 183 28.16 -22.31 -13.96
CA ASN A 183 27.96 -22.84 -15.30
C ASN A 183 27.19 -21.82 -16.18
N ALA A 184 27.27 -21.97 -17.51
CA ALA A 184 26.67 -21.01 -18.44
C ALA A 184 25.16 -20.80 -18.27
N ALA A 185 24.44 -21.82 -17.77
CA ALA A 185 23.01 -21.73 -17.51
C ALA A 185 22.71 -20.84 -16.29
N ALA A 186 23.34 -21.11 -15.15
CA ALA A 186 23.20 -20.32 -13.93
C ALA A 186 23.73 -18.88 -14.10
N ALA A 187 24.82 -18.71 -14.86
CA ALA A 187 25.36 -17.40 -15.20
C ALA A 187 24.36 -16.53 -15.98
N SER A 188 23.53 -17.15 -16.84
CA SER A 188 22.58 -16.43 -17.68
C SER A 188 21.36 -15.87 -16.93
N GLU A 189 21.11 -16.36 -15.72
CA GLU A 189 20.02 -15.90 -14.84
C GLU A 189 20.42 -14.66 -14.01
N LEU A 190 21.72 -14.33 -13.96
CA LEU A 190 22.25 -13.22 -13.17
C LEU A 190 22.40 -11.95 -14.02
N ASN A 191 21.81 -10.85 -13.56
CA ASN A 191 21.86 -9.57 -14.27
C ASN A 191 23.08 -8.72 -13.87
N THR A 192 24.23 -9.02 -14.48
CA THR A 192 25.50 -8.33 -14.21
C THR A 192 25.48 -6.83 -14.54
N VAL A 193 24.66 -6.42 -15.51
CA VAL A 193 24.50 -5.00 -15.89
C VAL A 193 23.75 -4.22 -14.82
N ALA A 194 22.66 -4.79 -14.28
CA ALA A 194 21.92 -4.20 -13.17
C ALA A 194 22.74 -4.16 -11.90
N ALA A 195 23.44 -5.26 -11.56
CA ALA A 195 24.36 -5.28 -10.44
C ALA A 195 25.50 -4.24 -10.58
N GLY A 196 26.06 -4.07 -11.78
CA GLY A 196 27.05 -3.01 -12.04
C GLY A 196 26.52 -1.60 -11.81
N ARG A 197 25.24 -1.33 -12.09
CA ARG A 197 24.57 -0.08 -11.68
C ARG A 197 24.39 -0.02 -10.16
N GLY A 198 23.93 -1.11 -9.54
CA GLY A 198 23.76 -1.22 -8.10
C GLY A 198 25.03 -0.94 -7.33
N LEU A 199 26.20 -1.40 -7.79
CA LEU A 199 27.50 -1.09 -7.18
C LEU A 199 27.81 0.40 -7.19
N MET A 200 27.48 1.12 -8.27
CA MET A 200 27.63 2.58 -8.32
C MET A 200 26.67 3.28 -7.36
N THR A 201 25.43 2.79 -7.25
CA THR A 201 24.45 3.28 -6.27
C THR A 201 24.95 3.10 -4.84
N LEU A 202 25.53 1.94 -4.51
CA LEU A 202 26.13 1.69 -3.19
C LEU A 202 27.32 2.61 -2.92
N ALA A 203 28.20 2.79 -3.89
CA ALA A 203 29.35 3.70 -3.78
C ALA A 203 28.90 5.15 -3.52
N GLN A 204 27.86 5.61 -4.23
CA GLN A 204 27.27 6.95 -4.01
C GLN A 204 26.61 7.08 -2.63
N ALA A 205 26.01 6.02 -2.12
CA ALA A 205 25.45 5.97 -0.77
C ALA A 205 26.51 5.79 0.33
N GLY A 206 27.79 5.58 -0.04
CA GLY A 206 28.88 5.32 0.91
C GLY A 206 28.79 3.94 1.58
N ILE A 207 28.17 2.96 0.94
CA ILE A 207 27.93 1.62 1.48
C ILE A 207 28.86 0.63 0.78
N ALA A 208 29.64 -0.14 1.55
CA ALA A 208 30.44 -1.21 0.98
C ALA A 208 29.53 -2.38 0.52
N PRO A 209 29.83 -3.05 -0.61
CA PRO A 209 29.02 -4.18 -1.09
C PRO A 209 28.92 -5.35 -0.11
N ALA A 210 29.95 -5.53 0.73
CA ALA A 210 29.98 -6.52 1.80
C ALA A 210 28.94 -6.25 2.89
N ASP A 211 28.71 -4.97 3.17
CA ASP A 211 27.84 -4.55 4.26
C ASP A 211 26.37 -4.62 3.88
N LEU A 212 26.02 -4.55 2.58
CA LEU A 212 24.63 -4.59 2.13
C LEU A 212 23.93 -5.88 2.59
N GLN A 213 22.78 -5.75 3.24
CA GLN A 213 21.95 -6.88 3.67
C GLN A 213 20.58 -6.80 3.00
N HIS A 214 19.92 -7.96 2.85
CA HIS A 214 18.55 -8.00 2.34
C HIS A 214 17.58 -7.15 3.20
N GLN A 215 17.79 -7.16 4.51
CA GLN A 215 17.03 -6.35 5.47
C GLN A 215 17.16 -4.84 5.25
N ASP A 216 18.28 -4.36 4.70
CA ASP A 216 18.41 -2.94 4.34
C ASP A 216 17.43 -2.59 3.24
N LEU A 217 17.32 -3.45 2.22
CA LEU A 217 16.44 -3.26 1.08
C LEU A 217 14.96 -3.34 1.48
N GLU A 218 14.62 -4.27 2.37
CA GLU A 218 13.28 -4.35 2.98
C GLU A 218 12.91 -3.05 3.71
N GLN A 219 13.83 -2.51 4.52
CA GLN A 219 13.60 -1.26 5.26
C GLN A 219 13.50 -0.04 4.33
N VAL A 220 14.34 0.06 3.29
CA VAL A 220 14.25 1.13 2.28
C VAL A 220 12.91 1.06 1.55
N ALA A 221 12.52 -0.13 1.10
CA ALA A 221 11.26 -0.35 0.42
C ALA A 221 10.06 0.01 1.30
N ALA A 222 10.10 -0.34 2.59
CA ALA A 222 9.07 0.01 3.55
C ALA A 222 8.98 1.54 3.74
N LEU A 223 10.12 2.22 3.88
CA LEU A 223 10.18 3.68 4.02
C LEU A 223 9.69 4.40 2.77
N ALA A 224 10.19 4.02 1.60
CA ALA A 224 9.82 4.61 0.31
C ALA A 224 8.36 4.33 -0.05
N GLY A 225 7.91 3.10 0.19
CA GLY A 225 6.52 2.69 0.00
C GLY A 225 5.58 3.47 0.91
N PHE A 226 5.90 3.60 2.21
CA PHE A 226 5.12 4.39 3.15
C PHE A 226 5.10 5.89 2.80
N ALA A 227 6.22 6.42 2.30
CA ALA A 227 6.29 7.79 1.80
C ALA A 227 5.48 7.99 0.52
N SER A 228 5.24 6.95 -0.27
CA SER A 228 4.47 7.01 -1.52
C SER A 228 2.98 6.74 -1.32
N TYR A 229 2.60 6.09 -0.21
CA TYR A 229 1.23 5.68 0.05
C TYR A 229 0.37 6.82 0.60
N PRO A 230 -0.81 7.11 0.03
CA PRO A 230 -1.64 8.24 0.44
C PRO A 230 -2.02 8.23 1.93
N GLU A 231 -2.32 9.41 2.47
CA GLU A 231 -2.99 9.48 3.76
C GLU A 231 -4.42 8.91 3.69
N GLY A 232 -4.84 8.23 4.75
CA GLY A 232 -6.20 7.72 4.86
C GLY A 232 -7.22 8.83 5.11
N LEU A 233 -8.46 8.64 4.62
CA LEU A 233 -9.55 9.57 4.85
C LEU A 233 -10.05 9.49 6.31
N LYS A 234 -9.98 10.61 7.04
CA LYS A 234 -10.37 10.68 8.46
C LYS A 234 -11.81 10.25 8.72
N SER A 235 -12.73 10.61 7.83
CA SER A 235 -14.18 10.39 7.97
C SER A 235 -14.66 9.05 7.41
N PHE A 236 -13.82 8.29 6.69
CA PHE A 236 -14.24 7.12 5.93
C PHE A 236 -13.40 5.85 6.15
N GLY A 237 -12.41 5.90 7.04
CA GLY A 237 -11.54 4.77 7.34
C GLY A 237 -10.50 4.50 6.24
N GLN A 238 -9.90 3.30 6.24
CA GLN A 238 -8.97 2.87 5.20
C GLN A 238 -9.74 2.50 3.93
N CYS A 239 -9.81 3.43 2.97
CA CYS A 239 -10.48 3.20 1.68
C CYS A 239 -9.53 2.74 0.56
N HIS A 240 -8.22 2.77 0.80
CA HIS A 240 -7.22 2.37 -0.18
C HIS A 240 -6.87 0.89 0.02
N ALA A 241 -6.71 0.17 -1.09
CA ALA A 241 -6.09 -1.15 -1.03
C ALA A 241 -4.62 -1.02 -0.56
N PRO A 242 -4.07 -1.99 0.18
CA PRO A 242 -2.68 -1.94 0.57
C PRO A 242 -1.77 -2.00 -0.67
N LEU A 243 -0.73 -1.17 -0.69
CA LEU A 243 0.31 -1.22 -1.71
C LEU A 243 1.23 -2.41 -1.43
N SER A 244 1.44 -3.25 -2.45
CA SER A 244 2.32 -4.41 -2.35
C SER A 244 3.63 -4.18 -3.08
N ILE A 245 4.75 -4.28 -2.37
CA ILE A 245 6.10 -4.17 -2.95
C ILE A 245 6.85 -5.47 -2.64
N ARG A 246 7.32 -6.17 -3.68
CA ARG A 246 8.16 -7.35 -3.52
C ARG A 246 9.63 -6.97 -3.48
N VAL A 247 10.37 -7.55 -2.54
CA VAL A 247 11.82 -7.40 -2.37
C VAL A 247 12.40 -8.81 -2.25
N GLY A 248 12.96 -9.34 -3.34
CA GLY A 248 13.32 -10.76 -3.42
C GLY A 248 12.14 -11.68 -3.10
N ASN A 249 12.27 -12.52 -2.07
CA ASN A 249 11.22 -13.44 -1.61
C ASN A 249 10.25 -12.81 -0.58
N SER A 250 10.57 -11.61 -0.10
CA SER A 250 9.74 -10.87 0.85
C SER A 250 8.68 -10.02 0.14
N VAL A 251 7.53 -9.87 0.77
CA VAL A 251 6.43 -9.01 0.30
C VAL A 251 6.11 -7.98 1.38
N LEU A 252 6.22 -6.71 1.04
CA LEU A 252 5.79 -5.61 1.91
C LEU A 252 4.36 -5.23 1.55
N GLN A 253 3.48 -5.22 2.54
CA GLN A 253 2.17 -4.60 2.43
C GLN A 253 2.17 -3.28 3.20
N ILE A 254 1.83 -2.21 2.49
CA ILE A 254 1.85 -0.86 3.01
C ILE A 254 0.44 -0.30 2.98
N ASP A 255 -0.03 0.20 4.11
CA ASP A 255 -1.28 0.93 4.22
C ASP A 255 -1.06 2.32 4.84
N ALA A 256 -2.16 2.99 5.18
CA ALA A 256 -2.09 4.34 5.75
C ALA A 256 -1.43 4.39 7.14
N GLN A 257 -1.35 3.26 7.84
CA GLN A 257 -0.91 3.14 9.23
C GLN A 257 0.49 2.52 9.35
N ALA A 258 0.83 1.52 8.55
CA ALA A 258 2.08 0.79 8.65
C ALA A 258 2.53 0.14 7.34
N ALA A 259 3.83 -0.15 7.28
CA ALA A 259 4.44 -1.06 6.32
C ALA A 259 4.82 -2.37 7.05
N VAL A 260 4.19 -3.46 6.65
CA VAL A 260 4.35 -4.79 7.24
C VAL A 260 5.06 -5.71 6.26
N LEU A 261 6.11 -6.37 6.73
CA LEU A 261 6.85 -7.38 6.01
C LEU A 261 6.15 -8.73 6.15
N TYR A 262 5.87 -9.36 5.02
CA TYR A 262 5.43 -10.74 4.89
C TYR A 262 6.58 -11.56 4.30
N SER A 263 6.81 -12.74 4.88
CA SER A 263 7.83 -13.67 4.41
C SER A 263 7.21 -15.03 4.17
N GLU A 264 7.81 -15.80 3.26
CA GLU A 264 7.37 -17.16 2.99
C GLU A 264 7.60 -18.05 4.20
N ALA A 265 6.55 -18.77 4.59
CA ALA A 265 6.54 -19.71 5.69
C ALA A 265 5.85 -21.00 5.28
N THR A 266 6.44 -22.14 5.66
CA THR A 266 5.75 -23.42 5.60
C THR A 266 4.86 -23.58 6.81
N THR A 267 3.58 -23.84 6.59
CA THR A 267 2.61 -24.22 7.62
C THR A 267 2.17 -25.68 7.43
N PRO A 268 1.90 -26.44 8.52
CA PRO A 268 1.49 -27.84 8.39
C PRO A 268 0.18 -28.06 7.61
N GLN A 269 -0.69 -27.04 7.56
CA GLN A 269 -2.04 -27.16 7.00
C GLN A 269 -2.14 -26.63 5.56
N GLN A 270 -1.37 -25.60 5.22
CA GLN A 270 -1.49 -24.90 3.92
C GLN A 270 -0.23 -25.02 3.05
N GLY A 271 0.82 -25.67 3.53
CA GLY A 271 2.11 -25.69 2.83
C GLY A 271 2.79 -24.33 2.89
N THR A 272 3.49 -23.94 1.83
CA THR A 272 4.17 -22.64 1.73
C THR A 272 3.16 -21.51 1.50
N THR A 273 3.12 -20.55 2.42
CA THR A 273 2.24 -19.38 2.40
C THR A 273 3.00 -18.14 2.89
N LEU A 274 2.49 -16.95 2.61
CA LEU A 274 3.04 -15.69 3.15
C LEU A 274 2.41 -15.40 4.50
N LEU A 275 3.23 -15.23 5.53
CA LEU A 275 2.76 -14.81 6.86
C LEU A 275 3.37 -13.46 7.23
N PRO A 276 2.62 -12.59 7.94
CA PRO A 276 3.16 -11.33 8.41
C PRO A 276 4.24 -11.61 9.45
N ARG A 277 5.38 -10.94 9.34
CA ARG A 277 6.56 -11.21 10.14
C ARG A 277 6.88 -10.06 11.09
N THR A 278 7.00 -8.85 10.53
CA THR A 278 7.44 -7.66 11.29
C THR A 278 6.84 -6.39 10.72
N ALA A 279 6.46 -5.45 11.59
CA ALA A 279 6.14 -4.08 11.18
C ALA A 279 7.45 -3.27 11.12
N LEU A 280 7.78 -2.69 9.96
CA LEU A 280 9.06 -2.00 9.74
C LEU A 280 8.96 -0.48 9.91
N VAL A 281 7.83 0.09 9.48
CA VAL A 281 7.55 1.52 9.49
C VAL A 281 6.09 1.73 9.88
N ALA A 282 5.79 2.78 10.63
CA ALA A 282 4.41 3.16 10.95
C ALA A 282 4.21 4.68 11.03
N ALA A 283 2.95 5.11 10.92
CA ALA A 283 2.55 6.52 11.04
C ALA A 283 2.81 7.12 12.44
N SER A 284 2.87 6.28 13.46
CA SER A 284 3.10 6.66 14.85
C SER A 284 3.58 5.46 15.66
N GLU A 285 4.10 5.70 16.87
CA GLU A 285 4.48 4.62 17.79
C GLU A 285 3.27 3.76 18.19
N ALA A 286 2.11 4.38 18.41
CA ALA A 286 0.87 3.65 18.69
C ALA A 286 0.46 2.72 17.54
N ALA A 287 0.59 3.20 16.29
CA ALA A 287 0.33 2.39 15.10
C ALA A 287 1.34 1.25 14.96
N LEU A 288 2.62 1.48 15.27
CA LEU A 288 3.65 0.46 15.24
C LEU A 288 3.36 -0.66 16.25
N VAL A 289 3.02 -0.30 17.49
CA VAL A 289 2.65 -1.26 18.55
C VAL A 289 1.40 -2.04 18.18
N ALA A 290 0.39 -1.36 17.61
CA ALA A 290 -0.84 -2.01 17.15
C ALA A 290 -0.57 -3.02 16.02
N ALA A 291 0.23 -2.63 15.01
CA ALA A 291 0.66 -3.50 13.93
C ALA A 291 1.41 -4.71 14.48
N GLN A 292 2.42 -4.51 15.32
CA GLN A 292 3.20 -5.61 15.90
C GLN A 292 2.34 -6.55 16.75
N LYS A 293 1.35 -6.03 17.48
CA LYS A 293 0.42 -6.85 18.25
C LYS A 293 -0.46 -7.72 17.35
N MET A 294 -0.97 -7.19 16.23
CA MET A 294 -1.74 -7.97 15.26
C MET A 294 -0.90 -9.11 14.67
N ILE A 295 0.32 -8.80 14.25
CA ILE A 295 1.29 -9.79 13.74
C ILE A 295 1.53 -10.89 14.79
N ASN A 296 1.82 -10.51 16.04
CA ASN A 296 2.09 -11.47 17.11
C ASN A 296 0.89 -12.38 17.38
N ASN A 297 -0.34 -11.86 17.31
CA ASN A 297 -1.54 -12.67 17.51
C ASN A 297 -1.75 -13.69 16.37
N GLU A 298 -1.52 -13.27 15.13
CA GLU A 298 -1.65 -14.14 13.95
C GLU A 298 -0.61 -15.25 13.94
N LEU A 299 0.65 -14.90 14.23
CA LEU A 299 1.76 -15.85 14.34
C LEU A 299 1.62 -16.79 15.55
N ALA A 300 1.03 -16.34 16.66
CA ALA A 300 0.75 -17.21 17.80
C ALA A 300 -0.33 -18.26 17.50
N GLY A 301 -1.30 -17.91 16.64
CA GLY A 301 -2.38 -18.81 16.23
C GLY A 301 -1.99 -19.82 15.14
N THR A 302 -0.82 -19.64 14.50
CA THR A 302 -0.45 -20.38 13.29
C THR A 302 0.91 -21.06 13.46
N PRO A 303 1.01 -22.39 13.57
CA PRO A 303 2.31 -23.08 13.53
C PRO A 303 3.00 -22.86 12.18
N HIS A 304 4.22 -22.32 12.20
CA HIS A 304 4.92 -21.90 10.98
C HIS A 304 6.44 -22.07 11.06
N ARG A 305 7.09 -22.14 9.90
CA ARG A 305 8.55 -22.08 9.75
C ARG A 305 8.90 -21.18 8.57
N PHE A 306 9.57 -20.06 8.83
CA PHE A 306 10.03 -19.15 7.79
C PHE A 306 11.24 -19.72 7.03
N HIS A 307 11.31 -19.48 5.72
CA HIS A 307 12.35 -20.04 4.85
C HIS A 307 13.70 -19.32 4.95
N ASP A 308 13.73 -18.04 5.33
CA ASP A 308 14.96 -17.21 5.33
C ASP A 308 15.80 -17.32 6.61
N MET A 309 15.51 -18.29 7.49
CA MET A 309 16.22 -18.50 8.76
C MET A 309 17.03 -19.81 8.74
N PRO A 310 18.36 -19.74 8.59
CA PRO A 310 19.21 -20.91 8.83
C PRO A 310 19.20 -21.17 10.34
N ASN A 311 18.55 -22.26 10.77
CA ASN A 311 18.44 -22.79 12.15
C ASN A 311 17.14 -22.57 12.96
N ASP A 312 16.01 -22.24 12.34
CA ASP A 312 14.72 -22.37 13.05
C ASP A 312 14.10 -23.75 12.80
N GLY A 313 14.77 -24.77 13.34
CA GLY A 313 14.12 -26.05 13.65
C GLY A 313 13.26 -25.86 14.89
N ASN A 314 11.94 -25.94 14.76
CA ASN A 314 10.95 -25.74 15.84
C ASN A 314 11.14 -24.44 16.64
N SER A 315 11.04 -23.29 15.97
CA SER A 315 10.99 -21.98 16.64
C SER A 315 9.64 -21.80 17.35
N SER A 316 9.55 -22.21 18.61
CA SER A 316 8.51 -21.69 19.50
C SER A 316 8.73 -20.18 19.72
N LEU A 317 7.64 -19.44 19.95
CA LEU A 317 7.56 -17.98 20.09
C LEU A 317 8.60 -17.34 21.04
N ASP A 318 9.17 -18.12 21.96
CA ASP A 318 10.23 -17.70 22.88
C ASP A 318 11.60 -17.52 22.21
N THR A 319 11.92 -18.25 21.15
CA THR A 319 13.22 -18.14 20.46
C THR A 319 13.29 -16.89 19.58
N ALA A 320 12.17 -16.55 18.91
CA ALA A 320 12.04 -15.33 18.11
C ALA A 320 12.14 -14.06 18.98
N ARG A 321 11.59 -14.09 20.20
CA ARG A 321 11.65 -12.97 21.16
C ARG A 321 13.07 -12.69 21.68
N ARG A 322 13.91 -13.71 21.88
CA ARG A 322 15.29 -13.51 22.39
C ARG A 322 16.20 -12.82 21.37
N ARG A 323 16.04 -13.13 20.07
CA ARG A 323 16.84 -12.50 19.01
C ARG A 323 16.50 -11.02 18.78
N MET A 324 15.24 -10.61 18.91
CA MET A 324 14.86 -9.19 18.70
C MET A 324 15.33 -8.24 19.82
N TYR A 325 15.66 -8.76 21.00
CA TYR A 325 16.08 -7.95 22.16
C TYR A 325 17.53 -8.22 22.61
N GLY A 326 18.36 -8.88 21.79
CA GLY A 326 19.77 -9.10 22.09
C GLY A 326 20.02 -10.06 23.28
N GLY A 327 19.15 -11.04 23.50
CA GLY A 327 19.39 -12.12 24.45
C GLY A 327 19.97 -13.35 23.75
N ASN A 328 21.14 -13.82 24.21
CA ASN A 328 21.73 -15.10 23.77
C ASN A 328 20.80 -16.30 24.02
#